data_AF-A0A8T6NDN2-F1
#
_entry.id   AF-A0A8T6NDN2-F1
#
_cell.length_a   1.000
_cell.length_b   1.000
_cell.length_c   1.000
_cell.angle_alpha   90.00
_cell.angle_beta   90.00
_cell.angle_gamma   90.00
#
_symmetry.space_group_name_H-M   'P 1'
#
loop_
_entity.id
_entity.type
_entity.pdbx_description
1 polymer ?
#
loop_
_entity_poly.entity_id
_entity_poly.type
_entity_poly.pdbx_seq_one_letter_code
_entity_poly.pdbx_strand_id
1 'polypeptide(L)'
;MEFEITLAANKDKLFAIATDFETYKKLLPDQILDVKITQKNDSEIVTEETLLFASVIKKEITQQSRHHIINNNIVNSNIISGPLNGSKIHAQFDTNNDGTKVSISIDLKIALKYKILSPLIKKYYKIILRALFYKMNNMA
;
A
#
# COMPACT_ATOMS: atom_id res chain seq x y z
N MET A 1 7.77 -10.26 3.15
CA MET A 1 8.64 -9.18 3.66
C MET A 1 7.90 -8.51 4.79
N GLU A 2 8.62 -8.09 5.82
CA GLU A 2 8.02 -7.51 7.00
C GLU A 2 8.80 -6.25 7.38
N PHE A 3 8.08 -5.25 7.87
CA PHE A 3 8.67 -4.08 8.47
C PHE A 3 7.66 -3.35 9.35
N GLU A 4 8.20 -2.57 10.26
CA GLU A 4 7.45 -1.69 11.13
C GLU A 4 7.93 -0.24 10.93
N ILE A 5 7.06 0.70 11.25
CA ILE A 5 7.34 2.13 11.33
C ILE A 5 6.58 2.72 12.51
N THR A 6 7.24 3.60 13.27
CA THR A 6 6.58 4.39 14.32
C THR A 6 6.42 5.82 13.80
N LEU A 7 5.21 6.35 13.93
CA LEU A 7 4.79 7.64 13.41
C LEU A 7 4.16 8.45 14.55
N ALA A 8 4.42 9.76 14.61
CA ALA A 8 3.89 10.62 15.67
C ALA A 8 2.37 10.85 15.57
N ALA A 9 1.81 10.65 14.37
CA ALA A 9 0.40 10.79 14.10
C ALA A 9 -0.50 9.92 15.00
N ASN A 10 -1.69 10.44 15.32
CA ASN A 10 -2.73 9.67 16.00
C ASN A 10 -3.24 8.50 15.13
N LYS A 11 -3.46 7.34 15.75
CA LYS A 11 -3.85 6.09 15.07
C LYS A 11 -5.10 6.23 14.21
N ASP A 12 -6.16 6.84 14.74
CA ASP A 12 -7.45 6.92 14.03
C ASP A 12 -7.36 7.84 12.81
N LYS A 13 -6.66 8.97 12.94
CA LYS A 13 -6.40 9.87 11.82
C LYS A 13 -5.52 9.23 10.75
N LEU A 14 -4.44 8.58 11.18
CA LEU A 14 -3.53 7.89 10.27
C LEU A 14 -4.26 6.76 9.52
N PHE A 15 -5.09 5.99 10.22
CA PHE A 15 -5.91 4.93 9.64
C PHE A 15 -6.93 5.47 8.63
N ALA A 16 -7.61 6.58 8.94
CA ALA A 16 -8.53 7.23 8.04
C ALA A 16 -7.85 7.66 6.72
N ILE A 17 -6.65 8.24 6.79
CA ILE A 17 -5.88 8.61 5.59
C ILE A 17 -5.40 7.35 4.85
N ALA A 18 -4.92 6.33 5.57
CA ALA A 18 -4.45 5.07 4.98
C ALA A 18 -5.56 4.21 4.36
N THR A 19 -6.82 4.54 4.57
CA THR A 19 -7.98 3.88 3.93
C THR A 19 -8.67 4.77 2.89
N ASP A 20 -8.18 6.00 2.70
CA ASP A 20 -8.58 6.90 1.62
C ASP A 20 -7.68 6.70 0.39
N PHE A 21 -7.85 5.55 -0.27
CA PHE A 21 -6.95 5.08 -1.33
C PHE A 21 -6.78 6.07 -2.50
N GLU A 22 -7.80 6.85 -2.85
CA GLU A 22 -7.72 7.79 -3.98
C GLU A 22 -6.76 8.97 -3.69
N THR A 23 -6.44 9.23 -2.42
CA THR A 23 -5.44 10.24 -2.06
C THR A 23 -4.01 9.83 -2.40
N TYR A 24 -3.75 8.55 -2.65
CA TYR A 24 -2.39 8.03 -2.79
C TYR A 24 -1.65 8.67 -3.97
N LYS A 25 -2.35 9.01 -5.05
CA LYS A 25 -1.77 9.74 -6.19
C LYS A 25 -1.31 11.15 -5.84
N LYS A 26 -1.92 11.78 -4.83
CA LYS A 26 -1.47 13.09 -4.31
C LYS A 26 -0.28 12.94 -3.37
N LEU A 27 -0.20 11.82 -2.64
CA LEU A 27 0.88 11.55 -1.68
C LEU A 27 2.20 11.21 -2.39
N LEU A 28 2.13 10.41 -3.46
CA LEU A 28 3.28 9.96 -4.26
C LEU A 28 3.00 10.04 -5.77
N PRO A 29 2.82 11.27 -6.33
CA PRO A 29 2.44 11.45 -7.74
C PRO A 29 3.45 10.89 -8.73
N ASP A 30 4.73 10.81 -8.35
CA ASP A 30 5.80 10.28 -9.20
C ASP A 30 5.84 8.74 -9.26
N GLN A 31 5.11 8.05 -8.37
CA GLN A 31 5.09 6.58 -8.27
C GLN A 31 3.69 5.99 -8.46
N ILE A 32 2.65 6.72 -8.07
CA ILE A 32 1.25 6.32 -8.12
C ILE A 32 0.54 7.31 -9.03
N LEU A 33 0.43 6.95 -10.31
CA LEU A 33 -0.10 7.83 -11.34
C LEU A 33 -1.61 8.00 -11.22
N ASP A 34 -2.30 6.91 -10.87
CA ASP A 34 -3.73 6.96 -10.58
C ASP A 34 -4.15 5.86 -9.61
N VAL A 35 -5.22 6.15 -8.87
CA VAL A 35 -5.96 5.18 -8.05
C VAL A 35 -7.43 5.52 -8.21
N LYS A 36 -8.22 4.53 -8.63
CA LYS A 36 -9.66 4.66 -8.81
C LYS A 36 -10.37 3.57 -8.03
N ILE A 37 -11.36 3.95 -7.23
CA ILE A 37 -12.26 2.97 -6.61
C ILE A 37 -13.21 2.45 -7.69
N THR A 38 -13.20 1.14 -7.94
CA THR A 38 -14.08 0.47 -8.91
C THR A 38 -15.28 -0.19 -8.24
N GLN A 39 -15.16 -0.59 -6.97
CA GLN A 39 -16.24 -1.12 -6.14
C GLN A 39 -16.01 -0.72 -4.67
N LYS A 40 -17.10 -0.44 -3.94
CA LYS A 40 -17.03 -0.15 -2.50
C LYS A 40 -18.31 -0.61 -1.81
N ASN A 41 -18.15 -1.35 -0.73
CA ASN A 41 -19.19 -1.67 0.25
C ASN A 41 -18.66 -1.42 1.67
N ASP A 42 -19.40 -1.86 2.69
CA ASP A 42 -19.13 -1.52 4.09
C ASP A 42 -17.74 -1.94 4.60
N SER A 43 -17.19 -3.06 4.13
CA SER A 43 -15.88 -3.56 4.56
C SER A 43 -14.91 -3.87 3.42
N GLU A 44 -15.40 -3.96 2.19
CA GLU A 44 -14.60 -4.28 1.01
C GLU A 44 -14.53 -3.09 0.04
N ILE A 45 -13.32 -2.76 -0.39
CA ILE A 45 -13.04 -1.75 -1.42
C ILE A 45 -12.19 -2.42 -2.51
N VAL A 46 -12.59 -2.26 -3.77
CA VAL A 46 -11.79 -2.65 -4.92
C VAL A 46 -11.29 -1.40 -5.61
N THR A 47 -9.99 -1.37 -5.86
CA THR A 47 -9.29 -0.27 -6.52
C THR A 47 -8.62 -0.78 -7.80
N GLU A 48 -8.45 0.13 -8.74
CA GLU A 48 -7.55 0.00 -9.87
C GLU A 48 -6.44 1.04 -9.70
N GLU A 49 -5.19 0.59 -9.67
CA GLU A 49 -4.03 1.45 -9.51
C GLU A 49 -3.12 1.38 -10.72
N THR A 50 -2.59 2.53 -11.13
CA THR A 50 -1.50 2.63 -12.11
C THR A 50 -0.23 3.10 -11.40
N LEU A 51 0.76 2.23 -11.36
CA LEU A 51 2.03 2.43 -10.67
C LEU A 51 3.17 2.60 -11.68
N LEU A 52 4.02 3.59 -11.46
CA LEU A 52 5.22 3.81 -12.26
C LEU A 52 6.45 3.22 -11.56
N PHE A 53 6.96 2.09 -12.07
CA PHE A 53 8.21 1.48 -11.58
C PHE A 53 9.44 2.08 -12.27
N ALA A 54 9.60 3.40 -12.20
CA ALA A 54 10.65 4.16 -12.89
C ALA A 54 12.06 3.64 -12.57
N SER A 55 12.32 3.31 -11.30
CA SER A 55 13.63 2.88 -10.79
C SER A 55 13.99 1.43 -11.09
N VAL A 56 13.03 0.61 -11.53
CA VAL A 56 13.21 -0.84 -11.71
C VAL A 56 13.12 -1.22 -13.18
N ILE A 57 12.06 -0.80 -13.86
CA ILE A 57 11.75 -1.22 -15.23
C ILE A 57 11.33 -0.09 -16.16
N LYS A 58 11.23 1.16 -15.66
CA LYS A 58 10.68 2.31 -16.42
C LYS A 58 9.35 1.96 -17.12
N LYS A 59 8.52 1.14 -16.46
CA LYS A 59 7.22 0.71 -16.98
C LYS A 59 6.14 1.08 -16.00
N GLU A 60 5.03 1.47 -16.59
CA GLU A 60 3.74 1.54 -15.93
C GLU A 60 3.18 0.13 -15.76
N ILE A 61 2.60 -0.09 -14.60
CA ILE A 61 1.90 -1.31 -14.24
C ILE A 61 0.53 -0.91 -13.75
N THR A 62 -0.50 -1.43 -14.40
CA THR A 62 -1.86 -1.39 -13.89
C THR A 62 -2.18 -2.69 -13.17
N GLN A 63 -2.83 -2.59 -12.03
CA GLN A 63 -3.31 -3.72 -11.24
C GLN A 63 -4.62 -3.36 -10.56
N GLN A 64 -5.31 -4.37 -10.06
CA GLN A 64 -6.45 -4.19 -9.18
C GLN A 64 -6.18 -4.85 -7.84
N SER A 65 -6.63 -4.18 -6.78
CA SER A 65 -6.49 -4.64 -5.40
C SER A 65 -7.86 -4.70 -4.73
N ARG A 66 -8.06 -5.73 -3.93
CA ARG A 66 -9.22 -5.88 -3.05
C ARG A 66 -8.78 -5.69 -1.62
N HIS A 67 -9.32 -4.68 -0.97
CA HIS A 67 -9.03 -4.29 0.41
C HIS A 67 -10.20 -4.69 1.31
N HIS A 68 -9.90 -5.39 2.39
CA HIS A 68 -10.84 -5.73 3.45
C HIS A 68 -10.44 -4.97 4.72
N ILE A 69 -11.27 -4.01 5.11
CA ILE A 69 -11.16 -3.26 6.35
C ILE A 69 -11.81 -4.11 7.45
N ILE A 70 -10.98 -4.74 8.29
CA ILE A 70 -11.46 -5.66 9.32
C ILE A 70 -12.06 -4.89 10.50
N ASN A 71 -11.42 -3.77 10.85
CA ASN A 71 -11.79 -2.83 11.90
C ASN A 71 -11.02 -1.52 11.69
N ASN A 72 -11.08 -0.59 12.64
CA ASN A 72 -10.37 0.69 12.61
C ASN A 72 -8.84 0.61 12.85
N ASN A 73 -8.26 -0.59 12.81
CA ASN A 73 -6.84 -0.84 13.05
C ASN A 73 -6.21 -1.76 11.99
N ILE A 74 -6.99 -2.51 11.19
CA ILE A 74 -6.46 -3.57 10.33
C ILE A 74 -7.03 -3.47 8.91
N VAL A 75 -6.13 -3.47 7.93
CA VAL A 75 -6.45 -3.58 6.51
C VAL A 75 -5.72 -4.77 5.89
N ASN A 76 -6.47 -5.65 5.27
CA ASN A 76 -5.94 -6.74 4.45
C ASN A 76 -6.17 -6.43 2.98
N SER A 77 -5.11 -6.41 2.17
CA SER A 77 -5.20 -6.15 0.73
C SER A 77 -4.70 -7.34 -0.07
N ASN A 78 -5.47 -7.76 -1.06
CA ASN A 78 -5.10 -8.79 -2.03
C ASN A 78 -5.01 -8.15 -3.41
N ILE A 79 -3.87 -8.30 -4.08
CA ILE A 79 -3.74 -7.90 -5.49
C ILE A 79 -4.38 -9.00 -6.32
N ILE A 80 -5.45 -8.66 -7.06
CA ILE A 80 -6.31 -9.62 -7.78
C ILE A 80 -6.09 -9.60 -9.31
N SER A 81 -5.32 -8.64 -9.83
CA SER A 81 -4.95 -8.58 -11.24
C SER A 81 -3.57 -7.95 -11.44
N GLY A 82 -3.06 -7.95 -12.67
CA GLY A 82 -1.75 -7.38 -12.99
C GLY A 82 -0.57 -8.29 -12.63
N PRO A 83 0.67 -7.79 -12.75
CA PRO A 83 1.89 -8.59 -12.64
C PRO A 83 2.24 -9.01 -11.21
N LEU A 84 1.54 -8.48 -10.22
CA LEU A 84 1.67 -8.81 -8.80
C LEU A 84 0.45 -9.59 -8.28
N ASN A 85 -0.41 -10.11 -9.17
CA ASN A 85 -1.59 -10.90 -8.81
C ASN A 85 -1.25 -12.04 -7.84
N GLY A 86 -2.10 -12.21 -6.83
CA GLY A 86 -1.95 -13.16 -5.74
C GLY A 86 -1.10 -12.66 -4.57
N SER A 87 -0.57 -11.43 -4.65
CA SER A 87 0.13 -10.82 -3.52
C SER A 87 -0.85 -10.44 -2.40
N LYS A 88 -0.39 -10.56 -1.16
CA LYS A 88 -1.17 -10.24 0.04
C LYS A 88 -0.41 -9.24 0.90
N ILE A 89 -1.11 -8.24 1.41
CA ILE A 89 -0.59 -7.17 2.25
C ILE A 89 -1.46 -7.12 3.50
N HIS A 90 -0.84 -7.23 4.66
CA HIS A 90 -1.46 -7.02 5.96
C HIS A 90 -0.86 -5.76 6.58
N ALA A 91 -1.71 -4.81 6.94
CA ALA A 91 -1.31 -3.60 7.66
C ALA A 91 -2.12 -3.50 8.96
N GLN A 92 -1.41 -3.37 10.08
CA GLN A 92 -1.97 -3.18 11.41
C GLN A 92 -1.46 -1.86 12.01
N PHE A 93 -2.36 -1.12 12.63
CA PHE A 93 -2.12 0.17 13.25
C PHE A 93 -2.43 0.06 14.74
N ASP A 94 -1.40 0.22 15.58
CA ASP A 94 -1.51 0.13 17.03
C ASP A 94 -1.09 1.46 17.66
N THR A 95 -1.83 1.92 18.67
CA THR A 95 -1.41 3.07 19.48
C THR A 95 -0.16 2.68 20.27
N ASN A 96 0.84 3.57 20.30
CA ASN A 96 1.98 3.47 21.20
C ASN A 96 2.21 4.81 21.93
N ASN A 97 3.16 4.84 22.88
CA ASN A 97 3.45 6.04 23.67
C ASN A 97 3.87 7.25 22.82
N ASP A 98 4.43 7.00 21.63
CA ASP A 98 5.01 8.00 20.74
C ASP A 98 4.13 8.29 19.51
N GLY A 99 2.86 7.84 19.51
CA GLY A 99 1.92 7.96 18.39
C GLY A 99 1.34 6.62 17.93
N THR A 100 1.66 6.23 16.69
CA THR A 100 1.16 5.01 16.05
C THR A 100 2.30 4.13 15.56
N LYS A 101 2.28 2.86 15.97
CA LYS A 101 3.08 1.80 15.37
C LYS A 101 2.28 1.20 14.21
N VAL A 102 2.86 1.21 13.02
CA VAL A 102 2.31 0.52 11.85
C VAL A 102 3.17 -0.70 11.56
N SER A 103 2.54 -1.87 11.57
CA SER A 103 3.16 -3.17 11.28
C SER A 103 2.68 -3.67 9.93
N ILE A 104 3.60 -3.96 9.01
CA ILE A 104 3.28 -4.37 7.64
C ILE A 104 3.91 -5.74 7.34
N SER A 105 3.08 -6.70 6.92
CA SER A 105 3.52 -7.99 6.38
C SER A 105 3.02 -8.17 4.95
N ILE A 106 3.91 -8.61 4.05
CA ILE A 106 3.62 -8.70 2.62
C ILE A 106 4.13 -10.04 2.07
N ASP A 107 3.21 -10.85 1.54
CA ASP A 107 3.53 -11.97 0.64
C ASP A 107 3.45 -11.46 -0.80
N LEU A 108 4.60 -11.07 -1.35
CA LEU A 108 4.68 -10.52 -2.71
C LEU A 108 4.86 -11.64 -3.73
N LYS A 109 3.85 -11.87 -4.56
CA LYS A 109 3.90 -12.75 -5.74
C LYS A 109 4.27 -11.91 -6.96
N ILE A 110 5.27 -12.36 -7.71
CA ILE A 110 5.79 -11.66 -8.88
C ILE A 110 5.65 -12.57 -10.09
N ALA A 111 5.02 -12.08 -11.15
CA ALA A 111 4.89 -12.82 -12.41
C ALA A 111 6.24 -13.30 -12.94
N LEU A 112 6.28 -14.49 -13.54
CA LEU A 112 7.51 -15.17 -13.95
C LEU A 112 8.42 -14.30 -14.83
N LYS A 113 7.83 -13.49 -15.73
CA LYS A 113 8.54 -12.55 -16.60
C LYS A 113 9.36 -11.47 -15.85
N TYR A 114 9.06 -11.21 -14.58
CA TYR A 114 9.80 -10.25 -13.74
C TYR A 114 10.60 -10.93 -12.62
N LYS A 115 10.70 -12.26 -12.63
CA LYS A 115 11.31 -13.03 -11.53
C LYS A 115 12.77 -12.65 -11.27
N ILE A 116 13.54 -12.33 -12.30
CA ILE A 116 14.95 -11.89 -12.18
C ILE A 116 15.05 -10.58 -11.39
N LEU A 117 14.08 -9.68 -11.55
CA LEU A 117 14.04 -8.37 -10.88
C LEU A 117 13.38 -8.42 -9.50
N SER A 118 13.01 -9.61 -9.01
CA SER A 118 12.28 -9.78 -7.74
C SER A 118 12.92 -9.05 -6.55
N PRO A 119 14.24 -9.12 -6.33
CA PRO A 119 14.86 -8.41 -5.20
C PRO A 119 14.68 -6.90 -5.28
N LEU A 120 14.80 -6.33 -6.49
CA LEU A 120 14.67 -4.90 -6.71
C LEU A 120 13.21 -4.44 -6.58
N ILE A 121 12.26 -5.19 -7.14
CA ILE A 121 10.81 -4.96 -6.98
C ILE A 121 10.45 -4.99 -5.49
N LYS A 122 10.91 -6.00 -4.76
CA LYS A 122 10.68 -6.13 -3.31
C LYS A 122 11.21 -4.92 -2.53
N LYS A 123 12.45 -4.52 -2.81
CA LYS A 123 13.07 -3.33 -2.19
C LYS A 123 12.27 -2.06 -2.49
N TYR A 124 11.89 -1.88 -3.75
CA TYR A 124 11.14 -0.70 -4.19
C TYR A 124 9.74 -0.61 -3.56
N TYR A 125 9.03 -1.73 -3.47
CA TYR A 125 7.72 -1.79 -2.81
C TYR A 125 7.78 -1.35 -1.34
N LYS A 126 8.80 -1.83 -0.62
CA LYS A 126 9.06 -1.40 0.78
C LYS A 126 9.36 0.10 0.88
N ILE A 127 10.09 0.67 -0.08
CA ILE A 127 10.40 2.11 -0.12
C ILE A 127 9.13 2.93 -0.34
N ILE A 128 8.30 2.56 -1.35
CA ILE A 128 7.04 3.26 -1.64
C ILE A 128 6.12 3.25 -0.41
N LEU A 129 5.90 2.08 0.20
CA LEU A 129 5.00 1.99 1.36
C LEU A 129 5.49 2.82 2.54
N ARG A 130 6.81 2.80 2.82
CA ARG A 130 7.38 3.69 3.86
C ARG A 130 7.16 5.16 3.52
N ALA A 131 7.38 5.55 2.26
CA ALA A 131 7.19 6.92 1.82
C ALA A 131 5.71 7.35 1.95
N LEU A 132 4.76 6.49 1.59
CA LEU A 132 3.33 6.73 1.81
C LEU A 132 3.05 7.01 3.28
N PHE A 133 3.48 6.12 4.19
CA PHE A 133 3.24 6.29 5.62
C PHE A 133 3.86 7.57 6.20
N TYR A 134 5.06 7.95 5.78
CA TYR A 134 5.64 9.24 6.17
C TYR A 134 4.85 10.44 5.62
N LYS A 135 4.34 10.37 4.40
CA LYS A 135 3.49 11.43 3.82
C LYS A 135 2.15 11.53 4.57
N MET A 136 1.52 10.41 4.90
CA MET A 136 0.28 10.36 5.69
C MET A 136 0.50 10.92 7.10
N ASN A 137 1.63 10.61 7.74
CA ASN A 137 1.98 11.16 9.05
C ASN A 137 2.02 12.69 9.05
N ASN A 138 2.50 13.30 7.97
CA ASN A 138 2.56 14.76 7.86
C ASN A 138 1.19 15.41 7.59
N MET A 139 0.16 14.61 7.28
CA MET A 139 -1.21 15.07 7.03
C MET A 139 -2.16 14.83 8.22
N ALA A 140 -1.77 13.97 9.16
CA ALA A 140 -2.58 13.55 10.30
C ALA A 140 -2.44 14.49 11.52
#